data_AF-X1E0I1-F1
#
_entry.id   AF-X1E0I1-F1
#
_cell.length_a   1.000
_cell.length_b   1.000
_cell.length_c   1.000
_cell.angle_alpha   90.00
_cell.angle_beta   90.00
_cell.angle_gamma   90.00
#
_symmetry.space_group_name_H-M   'P 1'
#
loop_
_entity.id
_entity.type
_entity.pdbx_description
1 polymer ?
#
loop_
_entity_poly.entity_id
_entity_poly.type
_entity_poly.pdbx_seq_one_letter_code
_entity_poly.pdbx_strand_id
1 'polypeptide(L)'
;TQEQNIQINKKFVLWFSLIIALFMGFSEGASWEKILIYLNRTSFGTSDPIFNRDIGFYMFSLPFWEFVRNWLSFALTLITVVVAAIYVIKRAVKYEYKKLIIETPVKVHLSLLIGLILILKSWQYW
;
A
#
# COMPACT_ATOMS: atom_id res chain seq x y z
N THR A 1 -23.85 -15.07 25.80
CA THR A 1 -22.55 -15.52 25.24
C THR A 1 -21.63 -14.31 25.30
N GLN A 2 -20.62 -14.35 26.16
CA GLN A 2 -19.89 -13.16 26.62
C GLN A 2 -19.20 -12.43 25.45
N GLU A 3 -19.68 -11.22 25.11
CA GLU A 3 -18.95 -10.30 24.23
C GLU A 3 -17.67 -9.90 24.96
N GLN A 4 -16.57 -10.60 24.70
CA GLN A 4 -15.25 -10.15 25.12
C GLN A 4 -14.92 -8.86 24.34
N ASN A 5 -15.27 -7.73 24.93
CA ASN A 5 -14.95 -6.40 24.46
C ASN A 5 -13.44 -6.18 24.62
N ILE A 6 -12.66 -6.64 23.64
CA ILE A 6 -11.21 -6.38 23.58
C ILE A 6 -11.04 -4.88 23.38
N GLN A 7 -10.84 -4.16 24.48
CA GLN A 7 -10.58 -2.73 24.46
C GLN A 7 -9.12 -2.50 24.06
N ILE A 8 -8.90 -2.22 22.78
CA ILE A 8 -7.61 -1.78 22.27
C ILE A 8 -7.25 -0.45 22.96
N ASN A 9 -6.08 -0.38 23.62
CA ASN A 9 -5.64 0.84 24.27
C ASN A 9 -5.40 1.94 23.22
N LYS A 10 -6.14 3.04 23.29
CA LYS A 10 -6.02 4.19 22.37
C LYS A 10 -4.60 4.75 22.34
N LYS A 11 -3.89 4.76 23.47
CA LYS A 11 -2.48 5.20 23.53
C LYS A 11 -1.58 4.27 22.73
N PHE A 12 -1.81 2.96 22.78
CA PHE A 12 -1.03 1.99 22.00
C PHE A 12 -1.20 2.22 20.50
N VAL A 13 -2.44 2.42 20.03
CA VAL A 13 -2.72 2.70 18.61
C VAL A 13 -2.03 3.99 18.16
N LEU A 14 -2.07 5.04 18.98
CA LEU A 14 -1.40 6.30 18.69
C LEU A 14 0.12 6.13 18.59
N TRP A 15 0.75 5.45 19.55
CA TRP A 15 2.19 5.19 19.53
C TRP A 15 2.60 4.32 18.34
N PHE A 16 1.84 3.26 18.06
CA PHE A 16 2.08 2.38 16.92
C PHE A 16 1.97 3.14 15.59
N SER A 17 0.91 3.95 15.42
CA SER A 17 0.72 4.79 14.24
C SER A 17 1.83 5.82 14.08
N LEU A 18 2.31 6.40 15.19
CA LEU A 18 3.40 7.39 15.16
C LEU A 18 4.71 6.75 14.71
N ILE A 19 5.06 5.57 15.25
CA ILE A 19 6.27 4.84 14.87
C ILE A 19 6.24 4.48 13.37
N ILE A 20 5.12 3.96 12.88
CA ILE A 20 4.96 3.62 11.45
C ILE A 20 5.05 4.87 10.58
N ALA A 21 4.39 5.96 10.97
CA ALA A 21 4.42 7.21 10.22
C ALA A 21 5.84 7.78 10.14
N LEU A 22 6.60 7.76 11.24
CA LEU A 22 8.00 8.21 11.26
C LEU A 22 8.89 7.30 10.41
N PHE A 23 8.73 5.98 10.49
CA PHE A 23 9.51 5.04 9.70
C PHE A 23 9.25 5.21 8.19
N MET A 24 7.99 5.30 7.80
CA MET A 24 7.58 5.59 6.41
C MET A 24 8.13 6.94 5.94
N GLY A 25 7.95 8.00 6.74
CA GLY A 25 8.42 9.34 6.39
C GLY A 25 9.94 9.43 6.25
N PHE A 26 10.70 8.75 7.12
CA PHE A 26 12.15 8.76 7.07
C PHE A 26 12.69 7.95 5.88
N SER A 27 12.12 6.77 5.62
CA SER A 27 12.49 5.92 4.49
C SER A 27 12.29 6.63 3.15
N GLU A 28 11.16 7.31 2.99
CA GLU A 28 10.79 7.93 1.71
C GLU A 28 11.29 9.37 1.57
N GLY A 29 11.60 10.05 2.68
CA GLY A 29 12.21 11.37 2.67
C GLY A 29 13.57 11.39 1.95
N ALA A 30 14.32 10.28 2.00
CA ALA A 30 15.57 10.12 1.26
C ALA A 30 15.39 10.09 -0.27
N SER A 31 14.18 9.84 -0.78
CA SER A 31 13.88 9.79 -2.21
C SER A 31 13.45 11.13 -2.81
N TRP A 32 13.60 12.23 -2.07
CA TRP A 32 13.27 13.59 -2.53
C TRP A 32 13.90 13.95 -3.89
N GLU A 33 15.11 13.44 -4.16
CA GLU A 33 15.80 13.62 -5.44
C GLU A 33 14.95 13.15 -6.63
N LYS A 34 14.25 12.01 -6.54
CA LYS A 34 13.41 11.49 -7.63
C LYS A 34 12.26 12.44 -7.97
N ILE A 35 11.73 13.15 -6.97
CA ILE A 35 10.67 14.15 -7.13
C ILE A 35 11.25 15.38 -7.83
N LEU A 36 12.42 15.85 -7.41
CA LEU A 36 13.10 16.99 -8.04
C LEU A 36 13.44 16.71 -9.51
N ILE A 37 13.96 15.52 -9.80
CA ILE A 37 14.29 15.08 -11.17
C ILE A 37 13.02 15.07 -12.05
N TYR A 38 11.90 14.60 -11.52
CA TYR A 38 10.62 14.61 -12.23
C TYR A 38 10.11 16.04 -12.51
N LEU A 39 10.21 16.93 -11.53
CA LEU A 39 9.78 18.33 -11.67
C LEU A 39 10.65 19.11 -12.65
N ASN A 40 11.95 18.82 -12.72
CA ASN A 40 12.90 19.46 -13.62
C ASN A 40 13.17 18.66 -14.90
N ARG A 41 12.21 17.81 -15.30
CA ARG A 41 12.36 16.98 -16.51
C ARG A 41 12.57 17.83 -17.76
N THR A 42 13.51 17.43 -18.60
CA THR A 42 13.75 18.03 -19.92
C THR A 42 13.50 16.99 -21.00
N SER A 43 13.15 17.44 -22.22
CA SER A 43 13.07 16.54 -23.38
C SER A 43 14.44 16.44 -24.04
N PHE A 44 14.84 15.22 -24.39
CA PHE A 44 16.10 15.00 -25.13
C PHE A 44 15.93 15.24 -26.63
N GLY A 45 14.70 15.33 -27.13
CA GLY A 45 14.40 15.59 -28.55
C GLY A 45 14.68 14.38 -29.46
N THR A 46 15.05 13.25 -28.87
CA THR A 46 15.21 11.96 -29.54
C THR A 46 14.20 10.99 -28.93
N SER A 47 13.35 10.43 -29.79
CA SER A 47 12.34 9.44 -29.39
C SER A 47 12.88 8.03 -29.59
N ASP A 48 12.47 7.12 -28.71
CA ASP A 48 12.81 5.72 -28.84
C ASP A 48 12.03 5.09 -30.03
N PRO A 49 12.65 4.18 -30.79
CA PRO A 49 12.04 3.62 -32.00
C PRO A 49 10.98 2.55 -31.74
N ILE A 50 10.82 2.06 -30.51
CA ILE A 50 9.91 0.94 -30.18
C ILE A 50 8.58 1.47 -29.64
N PHE A 51 8.62 2.37 -28.67
CA PHE A 51 7.47 2.93 -27.97
C PHE A 51 7.17 4.38 -28.36
N ASN A 52 8.03 5.00 -29.18
CA ASN A 52 7.87 6.35 -29.70
C ASN A 52 7.69 7.41 -28.59
N ARG A 53 8.38 7.22 -27.46
CA ARG A 53 8.46 8.08 -26.27
C ARG A 53 9.83 8.78 -26.26
N ASP A 54 9.88 10.00 -25.74
CA ASP A 54 11.17 10.70 -25.52
C ASP A 54 12.01 9.96 -24.47
N ILE A 55 13.32 9.88 -24.70
CA ILE A 55 14.26 9.21 -23.76
C ILE A 55 14.19 9.83 -22.35
N GLY A 56 13.87 11.12 -22.25
CA GLY A 56 13.68 11.83 -20.99
C GLY A 56 12.50 11.32 -20.17
N PHE A 57 11.53 10.65 -20.80
CA PHE A 57 10.49 9.93 -20.05
C PHE A 57 11.10 8.84 -19.17
N TYR A 58 12.01 8.03 -19.71
CA TYR A 58 12.62 6.90 -19.01
C TYR A 58 13.61 7.34 -17.94
N MET A 59 14.32 8.45 -18.15
CA MET A 59 15.26 8.97 -17.15
C MET A 59 14.60 9.79 -16.04
N PHE A 60 13.55 10.55 -16.34
CA PHE A 60 13.00 11.51 -15.39
C PHE A 60 11.63 11.12 -14.84
N SER A 61 10.76 10.57 -15.70
CA SER A 61 9.37 10.26 -15.31
C SER A 61 9.22 8.84 -14.78
N LEU A 62 9.86 7.86 -15.42
CA LEU A 62 9.75 6.46 -15.02
C LEU A 62 10.20 6.21 -13.57
N PRO A 63 11.36 6.72 -13.09
CA PRO A 63 11.80 6.46 -11.72
C PRO A 63 10.85 7.05 -10.67
N PHE A 64 10.18 8.16 -10.99
CA PHE A 64 9.16 8.76 -10.13
C PHE A 64 7.89 7.90 -10.07
N TRP A 65 7.40 7.40 -11.21
CA TRP A 65 6.24 6.51 -11.24
C TRP A 65 6.50 5.17 -10.57
N GLU A 66 7.72 4.62 -10.69
CA GLU A 66 8.14 3.43 -9.94
C GLU A 66 8.20 3.70 -8.44
N PHE A 67 8.74 4.85 -8.04
CA PHE A 67 8.79 5.27 -6.65
C PHE A 67 7.40 5.35 -6.02
N VAL A 68 6.48 6.12 -6.62
CA VAL A 68 5.10 6.28 -6.11
C VAL A 68 4.38 4.92 -6.02
N ARG A 69 4.57 4.07 -7.03
CA ARG A 69 3.96 2.74 -7.08
C ARG A 69 4.48 1.79 -6.02
N ASN A 70 5.80 1.77 -5.80
CA ASN A 70 6.42 0.95 -4.76
C ASN A 70 5.96 1.39 -3.37
N TRP A 71 5.94 2.70 -3.13
CA TRP A 71 5.43 3.26 -1.88
C TRP A 71 3.96 2.88 -1.64
N LEU A 72 3.10 3.09 -2.65
CA LEU A 72 1.67 2.76 -2.55
C LEU A 72 1.44 1.26 -2.34
N SER A 73 2.22 0.41 -3.01
CA SER A 73 2.15 -1.05 -2.86
C SER A 73 2.52 -1.49 -1.45
N PHE A 74 3.59 -0.91 -0.89
CA PHE A 74 4.01 -1.18 0.48
C PHE A 74 2.95 -0.71 1.49
N ALA A 75 2.48 0.53 1.37
CA ALA A 75 1.45 1.08 2.24
C ALA A 75 0.17 0.25 2.24
N LEU A 76 -0.32 -0.13 1.06
CA LEU A 76 -1.55 -0.90 0.91
C LEU A 76 -1.43 -2.33 1.45
N THR A 77 -0.27 -2.96 1.24
CA THR A 77 0.05 -4.27 1.82
C THR A 77 0.06 -4.19 3.34
N LEU A 78 0.73 -3.18 3.90
CA LEU A 78 0.80 -2.97 5.34
C LEU A 78 -0.59 -2.72 5.95
N ILE A 79 -1.41 -1.87 5.32
CA ILE A 79 -2.80 -1.63 5.73
C ILE A 79 -3.59 -2.95 5.72
N THR A 80 -3.47 -3.74 4.66
CA THR A 80 -4.15 -5.03 4.54
C THR A 80 -3.75 -6.00 5.65
N VAL A 81 -2.46 -6.10 5.96
CA VAL A 81 -1.94 -6.93 7.05
C VAL A 81 -2.48 -6.46 8.41
N VAL A 82 -2.44 -5.16 8.69
CA VAL A 82 -2.94 -4.59 9.96
C VAL A 82 -4.45 -4.80 10.10
N VAL A 83 -5.22 -4.54 9.05
CA VAL A 83 -6.68 -4.75 9.03
C VAL A 83 -7.01 -6.23 9.23
N ALA A 84 -6.31 -7.14 8.53
CA ALA A 84 -6.46 -8.57 8.71
C ALA A 84 -6.14 -9.01 10.15
N ALA A 85 -5.05 -8.51 10.73
CA ALA A 85 -4.67 -8.78 12.11
C ALA A 85 -5.75 -8.30 13.10
N ILE A 86 -6.31 -7.11 12.91
CA ILE A 86 -7.42 -6.58 13.72
C ILE A 86 -8.65 -7.47 13.63
N TYR A 87 -9.01 -7.94 12.43
CA TYR A 87 -10.16 -8.84 12.25
C TYR A 87 -9.96 -10.20 12.91
N VAL A 88 -8.73 -10.73 12.89
CA VAL A 88 -8.37 -11.97 13.60
C VAL A 88 -8.45 -11.77 15.12
N ILE A 89 -7.88 -10.68 15.64
CA ILE A 89 -7.89 -10.35 17.08
C ILE A 89 -9.32 -10.17 17.59
N LYS A 90 -10.17 -9.47 16.83
CA LYS A 90 -11.58 -9.25 17.19
C LYS A 90 -12.45 -10.52 17.10
N ARG A 91 -11.88 -11.70 16.81
CA ARG A 91 -12.60 -12.97 16.63
C ARG A 91 -13.78 -12.86 15.64
N ALA A 92 -13.66 -12.00 14.62
CA ALA A 92 -14.62 -11.98 13.51
C ALA A 92 -14.60 -13.28 12.69
N VAL A 93 -13.61 -14.13 12.94
CA VAL A 93 -13.53 -15.52 12.48
C VAL A 93 -13.91 -16.43 13.64
N LYS A 94 -15.20 -16.78 13.74
CA LYS A 94 -15.67 -17.80 14.69
C LYS A 94 -15.26 -19.17 14.15
N TYR A 95 -14.39 -19.86 14.87
CA TYR A 95 -13.98 -21.23 14.57
C TYR A 95 -14.91 -22.21 15.28
N GLU A 96 -16.18 -22.25 14.86
CA GLU A 96 -17.18 -23.16 15.39
C GLU A 96 -17.41 -24.31 14.39
N TYR A 97 -17.17 -25.54 14.83
CA TYR A 97 -17.46 -26.78 14.09
C TYR A 97 -17.02 -26.81 12.61
N LYS A 98 -15.73 -26.60 12.34
CA LYS A 98 -15.12 -26.86 11.02
C LYS A 98 -15.65 -25.97 9.86
N LYS A 99 -16.45 -24.93 10.15
CA LYS A 99 -16.90 -23.92 9.19
C LYS A 99 -16.40 -22.53 9.59
N LEU A 100 -15.68 -21.88 8.68
CA LEU A 100 -15.27 -20.48 8.81
C LEU A 100 -16.47 -19.58 8.51
N ILE A 101 -17.22 -19.19 9.55
CA ILE A 101 -18.28 -18.18 9.41
C ILE A 101 -17.61 -16.82 9.57
N ILE A 102 -17.18 -16.26 8.44
CA ILE A 102 -16.68 -14.89 8.35
C ILE A 102 -17.88 -13.99 8.04
N GLU A 103 -18.04 -12.89 8.77
CA GLU A 103 -19.09 -11.92 8.50
C GLU A 103 -18.93 -11.29 7.09
N THR A 104 -20.04 -11.19 6.36
CA THR A 104 -20.10 -10.63 5.00
C THR A 104 -19.38 -9.27 4.84
N PRO A 105 -19.55 -8.27 5.74
CA PRO A 105 -18.85 -6.98 5.58
C PRO A 105 -17.32 -7.09 5.68
N VAL A 106 -16.79 -8.01 6.48
CA VAL A 106 -15.34 -8.24 6.63
C VAL A 106 -14.75 -8.82 5.35
N LYS A 107 -15.47 -9.76 4.71
CA LYS A 107 -15.04 -10.34 3.42
C LYS A 107 -15.00 -9.29 2.32
N VAL A 108 -16.00 -8.41 2.25
CA VAL A 108 -16.04 -7.34 1.24
C VAL A 108 -14.86 -6.39 1.43
N HIS A 109 -14.62 -5.88 2.65
CA HIS A 109 -13.52 -4.95 2.90
C HIS A 109 -12.16 -5.57 2.53
N LEU A 110 -11.90 -6.80 2.98
CA LEU A 110 -10.63 -7.47 2.70
C LEU A 110 -10.47 -7.76 1.19
N SER A 111 -11.54 -8.18 0.51
CA SER A 111 -11.51 -8.42 -0.94
C SER A 111 -11.24 -7.14 -1.73
N LEU A 112 -11.74 -5.99 -1.26
CA LEU A 112 -11.55 -4.70 -1.91
C LEU A 112 -10.11 -4.21 -1.74
N LEU A 113 -9.53 -4.37 -0.55
CA LEU A 113 -8.11 -4.12 -0.29
C LEU A 113 -7.20 -4.99 -1.18
N ILE A 114 -7.46 -6.30 -1.22
CA ILE A 114 -6.69 -7.24 -2.04
C ILE A 114 -6.86 -6.91 -3.53
N GLY A 115 -8.09 -6.62 -3.98
CA GLY A 115 -8.36 -6.21 -5.36
C GLY A 115 -7.56 -4.97 -5.75
N LEU A 116 -7.45 -3.98 -4.87
CA LEU A 116 -6.67 -2.77 -5.10
C LEU A 116 -5.16 -3.08 -5.21
N ILE A 117 -4.65 -4.00 -4.38
CA ILE A 117 -3.25 -4.49 -4.49
C ILE A 117 -3.02 -5.15 -5.85
N LEU A 118 -3.95 -5.99 -6.29
CA LEU A 118 -3.81 -6.71 -7.56
C LEU A 118 -3.82 -5.78 -8.77
N ILE A 119 -4.67 -4.75 -8.77
CA ILE A 119 -4.68 -3.72 -9.81
C ILE A 119 -3.34 -2.99 -9.86
N LEU A 120 -2.83 -2.58 -8.69
CA LEU A 120 -1.55 -1.88 -8.60
C LEU A 120 -0.38 -2.77 -9.06
N LYS A 121 -0.41 -4.06 -8.72
CA LYS A 121 0.53 -5.08 -9.20
C LYS A 121 0.42 -5.27 -10.71
N SER A 122 -0.78 -5.33 -11.26
CA SER A 122 -1.00 -5.48 -12.72
C SER A 122 -0.37 -4.32 -13.49
N TRP A 123 -0.50 -3.09 -12.98
CA TRP A 123 0.12 -1.91 -13.59
C TRP A 123 1.65 -2.03 -13.67
N GLN A 124 2.30 -2.80 -12.78
CA GLN A 124 3.74 -3.07 -12.80
C GLN A 124 4.21 -3.91 -14.00
N TYR A 125 3.34 -4.75 -14.56
CA TYR A 125 3.70 -5.70 -15.60
C TYR A 125 3.47 -5.19 -17.03
N TRP A 126 2.99 -3.95 -17.18
CA TRP A 126 2.81 -3.28 -18.47
C TRP A 126 3.91 -2.22 -18.65
#